data_AF-A0A7C4X798-F1
#
_entry.id   AF-A0A7C4X798-F1
#
_cell.length_a   1.000
_cell.length_b   1.000
_cell.length_c   1.000
_cell.angle_alpha   90.00
_cell.angle_beta   90.00
_cell.angle_gamma   90.00
#
_symmetry.space_group_name_H-M   'P 1'
#
loop_
_entity.id
_entity.type
_entity.pdbx_description
1 polymer ?
#
loop_
_entity_poly.entity_id
_entity_poly.type
_entity_poly.pdbx_seq_one_letter_code
_entity_poly.pdbx_strand_id
1 'polypeptide(L)' 'MIRKKGQNMNLGRLLKQAQELGCEVRMEKLEAGGIRCSDGICLIKGKRHIFLDKRRPPKELVLQLMEYLEKVSEEPS' A
#
# COMPACT_ATOMS: atom_id res chain seq x y z
N MET A 1 -13.64 12.36 -1.82
CA MET A 1 -12.91 13.43 -1.10
C MET A 1 -12.86 13.16 0.40
N ILE A 2 -11.88 12.38 0.85
CA ILE A 2 -11.58 12.26 2.29
C ILE A 2 -10.63 13.41 2.66
N ARG A 3 -11.03 14.19 3.65
CA ARG A 3 -10.42 15.47 4.05
C ARG A 3 -8.94 15.29 4.42
N LYS A 4 -8.06 16.10 3.82
CA LYS A 4 -6.70 16.41 4.30
C LYS A 4 -6.77 17.06 5.69
N LYS A 5 -6.96 16.27 6.75
CA LYS A 5 -6.64 16.69 8.11
C LYS A 5 -5.22 16.19 8.38
N GLY A 6 -4.33 17.07 8.85
CA GLY A 6 -2.96 16.71 9.22
C GLY A 6 -2.94 15.47 10.10
N GLN A 7 -2.62 14.33 9.51
CA GLN A 7 -2.62 13.05 10.20
C GLN A 7 -1.17 12.63 10.35
N ASN A 8 -0.69 12.68 11.59
CA ASN A 8 0.49 11.94 12.02
C ASN A 8 0.11 10.44 11.96
N MET A 9 0.08 9.90 10.74
CA MET A 9 -0.43 8.58 10.44
C MET A 9 0.72 7.59 10.52
N ASN A 10 0.74 6.75 11.55
CA ASN A 10 1.72 5.69 11.68
C ASN A 10 1.33 4.50 10.78
N LEU A 11 2.33 3.84 10.19
CA LEU A 11 2.23 2.63 9.38
C LEU A 11 1.24 1.60 9.94
N GLY A 12 1.20 1.38 11.26
CA GLY A 12 0.28 0.42 11.87
C GLY A 12 -1.21 0.72 11.61
N ARG A 13 -1.59 2.01 11.58
CA ARG A 13 -2.97 2.42 11.26
C ARG A 13 -3.31 2.17 9.79
N LEU A 14 -2.34 2.41 8.90
CA LEU A 14 -2.52 2.17 7.46
C LEU A 14 -2.63 0.68 7.15
N LEU A 15 -1.85 -0.16 7.83
CA LEU A 15 -1.96 -1.62 7.70
C LEU A 15 -3.34 -2.12 8.15
N LYS A 16 -3.87 -1.58 9.25
CA LYS A 16 -5.22 -1.89 9.71
C LYS A 16 -6.28 -1.46 8.70
N GLN A 17 -6.18 -0.24 8.16
CA GLN A 17 -7.09 0.24 7.13
C GLN A 17 -7.04 -0.63 5.86
N ALA A 18 -5.85 -1.07 5.45
CA ALA A 18 -5.70 -1.99 4.33
C ALA A 18 -6.44 -3.31 4.58
N GLN A 19 -6.29 -3.86 5.79
CA GLN A 19 -7.00 -5.07 6.20
C GLN A 19 -8.53 -4.89 6.20
N GLU A 20 -9.03 -3.76 6.67
CA GLU A 20 -10.46 -3.40 6.64
C GLU A 20 -11.00 -3.28 5.20
N LEU A 21 -10.16 -2.86 4.26
CA LEU A 21 -10.46 -2.83 2.82
C LEU A 21 -10.24 -4.18 2.11
N GLY A 22 -9.97 -5.25 2.87
CA GLY A 22 -9.71 -6.59 2.31
C GLY A 22 -8.41 -6.70 1.51
N CYS A 23 -7.46 -5.79 1.73
CA CYS A 23 -6.17 -5.75 1.04
C CYS A 23 -5.06 -6.32 1.91
N GLU A 24 -4.18 -7.12 1.31
CA GLU A 24 -2.96 -7.61 1.96
C GLU A 24 -1.77 -6.71 1.58
N VAL A 25 -1.14 -6.08 2.57
CA VAL A 25 0.05 -5.25 2.34
C VAL A 25 1.31 -6.08 2.51
N ARG A 26 2.16 -6.10 1.49
CA ARG A 26 3.43 -6.84 1.47
C ARG A 26 4.60 -5.87 1.33
N MET A 27 5.42 -5.80 2.37
CA MET A 27 6.66 -5.04 2.38
C MET A 27 7.83 -5.99 2.14
N GLU A 28 8.34 -6.01 0.91
CA GLU A 28 9.39 -6.95 0.52
C GLU A 28 10.43 -6.29 -0.40
N LYS A 29 11.52 -7.00 -0.68
CA LYS A 29 12.47 -6.53 -1.69
C LYS A 29 11.83 -6.83 -3.04
N LEU A 30 11.36 -5.80 -3.73
CA LEU A 30 10.75 -5.94 -5.06
C LEU A 30 11.85 -6.17 -6.10
N GLU A 31 12.27 -7.42 -6.20
CA GLU A 31 13.36 -7.86 -7.08
C GLU A 31 13.16 -9.33 -7.45
N ALA A 32 13.31 -9.64 -8.73
CA ALA A 32 13.26 -10.99 -9.26
C ALA A 32 14.36 -11.16 -10.32
N GLY A 33 15.17 -12.22 -10.21
CA GLY A 33 16.26 -12.46 -11.16
C GLY A 33 17.29 -11.33 -11.26
N GLY A 34 17.49 -10.56 -10.17
CA GLY A 34 18.36 -9.38 -10.16
C GLY A 34 17.75 -8.12 -10.78
N ILE A 35 16.51 -8.18 -11.26
CA ILE A 35 15.79 -7.06 -11.85
C ILE A 35 14.84 -6.47 -10.82
N ARG A 36 14.85 -5.14 -10.67
CA ARG A 36 13.93 -4.42 -9.78
C ARG A 36 12.50 -4.49 -10.33
N CYS A 37 11.57 -4.91 -9.48
CA CYS A 37 10.13 -4.92 -9.80
C CYS A 37 9.47 -3.64 -9.30
N SER A 38 8.40 -3.24 -9.99
CA SER A 38 7.58 -2.09 -9.59
C SER A 38 6.75 -2.42 -8.34
N ASP A 39 6.59 -1.43 -7.49
CA ASP A 39 5.55 -1.38 -6.46
C ASP A 39 4.18 -1.07 -7.06
N GLY A 40 3.10 -1.36 -6.30
CA GLY A 40 1.75 -1.09 -6.75
C GLY A 40 0.66 -1.95 -6.14
N ILE A 41 -0.55 -1.79 -6.64
CA ILE A 41 -1.74 -2.58 -6.29
C ILE A 41 -1.88 -3.69 -7.33
N CYS A 42 -2.09 -4.92 -6.88
CA CYS A 42 -2.26 -6.10 -7.73
C CYS A 42 -3.48 -6.92 -7.28
N LEU A 43 -4.14 -7.59 -8.22
CA LEU A 43 -5.17 -8.58 -7.92
C LEU A 43 -4.59 -9.98 -8.10
N ILE A 44 -4.47 -10.74 -7.00
CA ILE A 44 -3.95 -12.11 -7.02
C ILE A 44 -5.06 -13.03 -6.51
N LYS A 45 -5.52 -13.95 -7.37
CA LYS A 45 -6.59 -14.91 -7.03
C LYS A 45 -7.83 -14.24 -6.42
N GLY A 46 -8.23 -13.08 -6.97
CA GLY A 46 -9.38 -12.31 -6.49
C GLY A 46 -9.16 -11.52 -5.20
N LYS A 47 -7.94 -11.53 -4.62
CA LYS A 47 -7.56 -10.72 -3.46
C LYS A 47 -6.69 -9.55 -3.89
N ARG A 48 -6.94 -8.37 -3.32
CA ARG A 48 -6.12 -7.19 -3.56
C ARG A 48 -4.86 -7.27 -2.70
N HIS A 49 -3.72 -7.06 -3.32
CA HIS A 49 -2.42 -6.98 -2.66
C HIS A 49 -1.79 -5.62 -2.96
N ILE A 50 -1.16 -5.03 -1.95
CA ILE A 50 -0.38 -3.80 -2.08
C ILE A 50 1.09 -4.16 -1.84
N PHE A 51 1.92 -4.01 -2.86
CA PHE A 51 3.35 -4.26 -2.77
C PHE A 51 4.12 -2.96 -2.55
N LEU A 52 4.95 -2.93 -1.52
CA LEU A 52 5.82 -1.82 -1.17
C LEU A 52 7.28 -2.30 -1.12
N ASP A 53 8.19 -1.52 -1.73
CA ASP A 53 9.63 -1.82 -1.69
C ASP A 53 10.20 -1.44 -0.32
N LYS A 54 10.53 -2.45 0.51
CA LYS A 54 11.04 -2.26 1.88
C LYS A 54 12.35 -1.48 1.97
N ARG A 55 13.04 -1.25 0.84
CA ARG A 55 14.25 -0.41 0.77
C ARG A 55 13.94 1.08 0.86
N ARG A 56 12.68 1.49 0.66
CA ARG A 56 12.26 2.89 0.78
C ARG A 56 12.27 3.33 2.25
N PRO A 57 12.60 4.60 2.55
CA PRO A 57 12.50 5.15 3.89
C PRO A 57 11.09 5.00 4.48
N PRO A 58 10.93 4.83 5.82
CA PRO A 58 9.62 4.67 6.45
C PRO A 58 8.61 5.77 6.10
N LYS A 59 9.06 7.02 5.98
CA LYS A 59 8.21 8.15 5.59
C LYS A 59 7.64 7.99 4.17
N GLU A 60 8.44 7.49 3.24
CA GLU A 60 7.99 7.24 1.87
C GLU A 60 7.01 6.08 1.81
N LEU A 61 7.26 5.00 2.57
CA LEU A 61 6.35 3.86 2.67
C LEU A 61 4.96 4.27 3.18
N VAL A 62 4.91 5.15 4.18
CA VAL A 62 3.66 5.70 4.71
C VAL A 62 2.91 6.50 3.64
N LEU A 63 3.60 7.43 2.96
CA LEU A 63 2.99 8.26 1.90
C LEU A 63 2.46 7.40 0.75
N GLN A 64 3.25 6.41 0.33
CA GLN A 64 2.90 5.51 -0.76
C GLN A 64 1.71 4.61 -0.41
N LEU A 65 1.70 4.03 0.79
CA LEU A 65 0.57 3.22 1.25
C LEU A 65 -0.71 4.05 1.36
N MET A 66 -0.62 5.31 1.81
CA MET A 66 -1.76 6.23 1.82
C MET A 66 -2.33 6.44 0.41
N GLU A 67 -1.47 6.71 -0.57
CA GLU A 67 -1.89 6.91 -1.97
C GLU A 67 -2.59 5.66 -2.52
N TYR A 68 -2.05 4.47 -2.26
CA TYR A 68 -2.66 3.23 -2.74
C TYR A 68 -3.99 2.91 -2.06
N LEU A 69 -4.12 3.18 -0.76
CA LEU A 69 -5.38 2.97 -0.06
C LEU A 69 -6.47 3.94 -0.53
N GLU A 70 -6.10 5.17 -0.89
CA GLU A 70 -7.03 6.12 -1.51
C GLU A 70 -7.57 5.56 -2.83
N LYS A 71 -6.68 5.09 -3.73
CA LYS A 71 -7.08 4.46 -5.00
C LYS A 71 -7.99 3.24 -4.81
N VAL A 72 -7.64 2.36 -3.88
CA VAL A 72 -8.46 1.18 -3.55
C VAL A 72 -9.86 1.58 -3.07
N SER A 73 -9.98 2.69 -2.34
CA SER A 73 -11.27 3.17 -1.83
C SER A 73 -12.14 3.84 -2.88
N GLU A 74 -11.55 4.33 -3.98
CA GLU A 74 -12.26 5.03 -5.06
C GLU A 74 -12.77 4.09 -6.15
N GLU A 75 -12.23 2.87 -6.26
CA GLU A 75 -12.69 1.87 -7.24
C GLU A 75 -13.83 1.01 -6.65
N PRO A 76 -15.09 1.19 -7.09
CA PRO A 76 -16.19 0.34 -6.66
C PRO A 76 -15.94 -1.09 -7.17
N SER A 77 -15.81 -2.02 -6.22
CA SER A 77 -15.88 -3.46 -6.43
C SER A 77 -17.28 -3.90 -6.85
#